data_AF-C5DXQ3-F1
#
_entry.id   AF-C5DXQ3-F1
#
_cell.length_a   1.000
_cell.length_b   1.000
_cell.length_c   1.000
_cell.angle_alpha   90.00
_cell.angle_beta   90.00
_cell.angle_gamma   90.00
#
_symmetry.space_group_name_H-M   'P 1'
#
loop_
_entity.id
_entity.type
_entity.pdbx_description
1 polymer ?
#
loop_
_entity_poly.entity_id
_entity_poly.type
_entity_poly.pdbx_seq_one_letter_code
_entity_poly.pdbx_strand_id
1 'polypeptide(L)'
;MQTKTVSHTIETPLEPIQLLATLPVNDSKKTPISITISGSAGLACYHYAIPYRDDVVGSLMVDDANDSKRDITRQLATLVAKKYQRPCYVAYACNNTEDQLLIIRQCIEFLKLNI
;
A
#
# COMPACT_ATOMS: atom_id res chain seq x y z
N MET A 1 -17.75 -7.32 12.80
CA MET A 1 -17.09 -6.60 11.68
C MET A 1 -15.78 -7.34 11.40
N GLN A 2 -15.49 -7.76 10.14
CA GLN A 2 -14.32 -8.62 9.83
C GLN A 2 -13.06 -7.84 9.43
N THR A 3 -13.21 -6.55 9.14
CA THR A 3 -12.12 -5.63 8.79
C THR A 3 -12.26 -4.34 9.61
N LYS A 4 -11.17 -3.60 9.78
CA LYS A 4 -11.13 -2.25 10.35
C LYS A 4 -10.36 -1.35 9.38
N THR A 5 -10.74 -0.07 9.29
CA THR A 5 -9.99 0.90 8.50
C THR A 5 -9.39 1.94 9.45
N VAL A 6 -8.09 2.18 9.29
CA VAL A 6 -7.31 3.15 10.07
C VAL A 6 -6.68 4.15 9.12
N SER A 7 -6.46 5.37 9.59
CA SER A 7 -5.84 6.43 8.79
C SER A 7 -4.71 7.12 9.57
N HIS A 8 -3.75 7.64 8.84
CA HIS A 8 -2.62 8.39 9.36
C HIS A 8 -2.15 9.42 8.34
N THR A 9 -1.76 10.61 8.78
CA THR A 9 -1.18 11.63 7.92
C THR A 9 0.33 11.61 8.10
N ILE A 10 1.05 11.51 6.99
CA ILE A 10 2.50 11.60 6.90
C ILE A 10 2.81 13.00 6.38
N GLU A 11 3.49 13.79 7.20
CA GLU A 11 4.04 15.07 6.76
C GLU A 11 5.29 14.80 5.90
N THR A 12 5.24 15.17 4.62
CA THR A 12 6.42 15.17 3.74
C THR A 12 6.80 16.60 3.37
N PRO A 13 8.06 16.86 2.97
CA PRO A 13 8.49 18.20 2.56
C PRO A 13 7.71 18.76 1.36
N LEU A 14 7.15 17.90 0.50
CA LEU A 14 6.48 18.30 -0.74
C LEU A 14 4.96 18.46 -0.56
N GLU A 15 4.31 17.48 0.05
CA GLU A 15 2.86 17.54 0.36
C GLU A 15 2.50 16.62 1.54
N PRO A 16 1.48 16.95 2.36
CA PRO A 16 0.96 16.02 3.34
C PRO A 16 0.32 14.83 2.61
N ILE A 17 0.66 13.62 3.05
CA ILE A 17 0.17 12.37 2.47
C ILE A 17 -0.75 11.70 3.47
N GLN A 18 -1.99 11.43 3.06
CA GLN A 18 -2.92 10.62 3.83
C GLN A 18 -2.76 9.14 3.49
N LEU A 19 -2.37 8.36 4.49
CA LEU A 19 -2.34 6.91 4.45
C LEU A 19 -3.64 6.37 5.03
N LEU A 20 -4.35 5.54 4.26
CA LEU A 20 -5.53 4.81 4.71
C LEU A 20 -5.28 3.32 4.54
N ALA A 21 -5.44 2.54 5.61
CA ALA A 21 -5.26 1.10 5.57
C ALA A 21 -6.51 0.36 6.07
N THR A 22 -7.04 -0.54 5.24
CA THR A 22 -8.08 -1.49 5.65
C THR A 22 -7.42 -2.83 5.98
N LEU A 23 -7.61 -3.25 7.22
CA LEU A 23 -6.90 -4.36 7.85
C LEU A 23 -7.89 -5.45 8.28
N PRO A 24 -7.50 -6.72 8.21
CA PRO A 24 -8.27 -7.81 8.80
C PRO A 24 -8.32 -7.67 10.33
N VAL A 25 -9.48 -7.96 10.91
CA VAL A 25 -9.63 -8.09 12.38
C VAL A 25 -9.53 -9.56 12.80
N ASN A 26 -9.62 -10.48 11.83
CA ASN A 26 -9.57 -11.93 12.05
C ASN A 26 -8.24 -12.55 11.59
N ASP A 27 -7.94 -13.72 12.13
CA ASP A 27 -6.73 -14.49 11.78
C ASP A 27 -6.80 -15.18 10.40
N SER A 28 -7.91 -15.03 9.69
CA SER A 28 -8.08 -15.59 8.35
C SER A 28 -7.11 -14.94 7.36
N LYS A 29 -6.10 -15.68 6.90
CA LYS A 29 -5.12 -15.23 5.88
C LYS A 29 -5.74 -14.90 4.51
N LYS A 30 -7.01 -15.26 4.29
CA LYS A 30 -7.74 -14.94 3.06
C LYS A 30 -8.20 -13.48 2.99
N THR A 31 -8.34 -12.82 4.14
CA THR A 31 -8.76 -11.42 4.19
C THR A 31 -7.59 -10.51 3.78
N PRO A 32 -7.74 -9.68 2.73
CA PRO A 32 -6.67 -8.87 2.20
C PRO A 32 -6.36 -7.65 3.08
N ILE A 33 -5.17 -7.10 2.89
CA ILE A 33 -4.77 -5.77 3.37
C ILE A 33 -4.96 -4.79 2.21
N SER A 34 -5.64 -3.67 2.42
CA SER A 34 -5.72 -2.59 1.42
C SER A 34 -5.04 -1.36 1.96
N ILE A 35 -4.24 -0.70 1.13
CA ILE A 35 -3.50 0.51 1.45
C ILE A 35 -3.80 1.54 0.38
N THR A 36 -4.14 2.76 0.78
CA THR A 36 -4.30 3.91 -0.10
C THR A 36 -3.38 5.01 0.37
N ILE A 37 -2.54 5.49 -0.54
CA ILE A 37 -1.63 6.62 -0.35
C ILE A 37 -2.22 7.78 -1.16
N SER A 38 -2.82 8.75 -0.48
CA SER A 38 -3.49 9.88 -1.10
C SER A 38 -2.77 11.18 -0.79
N GLY A 39 -2.55 12.01 -1.80
CA GLY A 39 -2.12 13.40 -1.68
C GLY A 39 -3.11 14.30 -2.42
N SER A 40 -2.59 15.27 -3.16
CA SER A 40 -3.38 16.21 -3.96
C SER A 40 -3.89 15.66 -5.31
N ALA A 41 -3.64 14.40 -5.64
CA ALA A 41 -3.91 13.82 -6.97
C ALA A 41 -5.13 12.88 -6.99
N GLY A 42 -5.63 12.58 -8.20
CA GLY A 42 -6.54 11.46 -8.44
C GLY A 42 -5.82 10.11 -8.37
N LEU A 43 -6.59 9.01 -8.35
CA LEU A 43 -6.03 7.66 -8.42
C LEU A 43 -5.18 7.49 -9.69
N ALA A 44 -3.88 7.31 -9.49
CA ALA A 44 -2.90 7.22 -10.55
C ALA A 44 -2.50 5.77 -10.82
N CYS A 45 -2.16 5.02 -9.77
CA CYS A 45 -1.69 3.64 -9.90
C CYS A 45 -2.36 2.73 -8.87
N TYR A 46 -2.72 1.51 -9.26
CA TYR A 46 -3.32 0.52 -8.37
C TYR A 46 -2.69 -0.85 -8.62
N HIS A 47 -2.10 -1.43 -7.57
CA HIS A 47 -1.38 -2.70 -7.67
C HIS A 47 -1.98 -3.73 -6.71
N TYR A 48 -2.09 -4.96 -7.19
CA TYR A 48 -2.50 -6.12 -6.40
C TYR A 48 -1.34 -7.09 -6.28
N ALA A 49 -1.12 -7.66 -5.10
CA ALA A 49 -0.16 -8.71 -4.87
C ALA A 49 -0.74 -9.81 -3.98
N ILE A 50 -0.33 -11.06 -4.19
CA ILE A 50 -0.75 -12.21 -3.40
C ILE A 50 0.41 -13.18 -3.19
N PRO A 51 0.58 -13.74 -1.97
CA PRO A 51 1.52 -14.83 -1.75
C PRO A 51 1.15 -16.05 -2.59
N TYR A 52 2.13 -16.63 -3.28
CA TYR A 52 1.99 -17.85 -4.06
C TYR A 52 3.21 -18.74 -3.85
N ARG A 53 3.00 -19.89 -3.19
CA ARG A 53 4.08 -20.79 -2.77
C ARG A 53 5.11 -20.05 -1.90
N ASP A 54 6.38 -20.03 -2.31
CA ASP A 54 7.49 -19.41 -1.58
C ASP A 54 7.76 -17.95 -2.01
N ASP A 55 6.94 -17.40 -2.91
CA ASP A 55 7.11 -16.04 -3.42
C ASP A 55 5.79 -15.24 -3.46
N VAL A 56 5.82 -14.06 -4.06
CA VAL A 56 4.65 -13.19 -4.25
C VAL A 56 4.46 -12.92 -5.73
N VAL A 57 3.21 -13.06 -6.19
CA VAL A 57 2.79 -12.69 -7.54
C VAL A 57 2.02 -11.39 -7.45
N GLY A 58 2.35 -10.43 -8.32
CA GLY A 58 1.68 -9.13 -8.39
C GLY A 58 1.14 -8.86 -9.79
N SER A 59 0.09 -8.06 -9.87
CA SER A 59 -0.46 -7.51 -11.10
C SER A 59 -0.78 -6.04 -10.91
N LEU A 60 -0.43 -5.24 -11.92
CA LEU A 60 -0.96 -3.90 -12.05
C LEU A 60 -2.45 -3.98 -12.43
N MET A 61 -3.29 -3.23 -11.73
CA MET A 61 -4.74 -3.16 -11.94
C MET A 61 -5.14 -1.83 -12.60
N VAL A 62 -4.44 -0.75 -12.24
CA VAL A 62 -4.51 0.56 -12.89
C VAL A 62 -3.07 1.03 -13.11
N ASP A 63 -2.76 1.38 -14.36
CA ASP A 63 -1.42 1.77 -14.82
C ASP A 63 -1.26 3.28 -14.94
N ASP A 64 -0.03 3.76 -14.76
CA ASP A 64 0.37 5.15 -14.89
C ASP A 64 1.68 5.20 -15.70
N ALA A 65 1.84 6.21 -16.57
CA ALA A 65 3.04 6.36 -17.37
C ALA A 65 4.31 6.67 -16.54
N ASN A 66 4.16 7.09 -15.28
CA ASN A 66 5.23 7.36 -14.35
C ASN A 66 5.72 6.08 -13.65
N ASP A 67 6.89 5.62 -14.06
CA ASP A 67 7.56 4.43 -13.51
C ASP A 67 7.73 4.46 -11.99
N SER A 68 8.00 5.63 -11.40
CA SER A 68 8.18 5.75 -9.96
C SER A 68 6.89 5.40 -9.19
N LYS A 69 5.71 5.82 -9.67
CA LYS A 69 4.43 5.44 -9.05
C LYS A 69 4.18 3.93 -9.14
N ARG A 70 4.53 3.33 -10.29
CA ARG A 70 4.42 1.88 -10.50
C ARG A 70 5.34 1.11 -9.58
N ASP A 71 6.58 1.58 -9.42
CA ASP A 71 7.55 0.95 -8.55
C ASP A 71 7.20 1.08 -7.08
N ILE A 72 6.72 2.24 -6.62
CA ILE A 72 6.25 2.44 -5.24
C ILE A 72 5.12 1.44 -4.92
N THR A 73 4.08 1.40 -5.77
CA THR A 73 2.92 0.54 -5.55
C THR A 73 3.27 -0.94 -5.61
N ARG A 74 4.06 -1.35 -6.61
CA ARG A 74 4.54 -2.73 -6.77
C ARG A 74 5.38 -3.17 -5.59
N GLN A 75 6.37 -2.37 -5.18
CA GLN A 75 7.25 -2.70 -4.06
C GLN A 75 6.46 -2.80 -2.77
N LEU A 76 5.58 -1.83 -2.47
CA LEU A 76 4.79 -1.86 -1.24
C LEU A 76 3.84 -3.06 -1.20
N ALA A 77 3.10 -3.32 -2.29
CA ALA A 77 2.18 -4.45 -2.36
C ALA A 77 2.92 -5.78 -2.16
N THR A 78 4.08 -5.93 -2.81
CA THR A 78 4.91 -7.12 -2.72
C THR A 78 5.47 -7.33 -1.31
N LEU A 79 6.02 -6.28 -0.70
CA LEU A 79 6.59 -6.33 0.64
C LEU A 79 5.52 -6.67 1.69
N VAL A 80 4.35 -6.05 1.61
CA VAL A 80 3.24 -6.29 2.53
C VAL A 80 2.69 -7.71 2.36
N ALA A 81 2.46 -8.14 1.12
CA ALA A 81 2.00 -9.51 0.85
C ALA A 81 3.00 -10.55 1.38
N LYS A 82 4.30 -10.37 1.11
CA LYS A 82 5.36 -11.28 1.57
C LYS A 82 5.45 -11.33 3.10
N LYS A 83 5.38 -10.17 3.76
CA LYS A 83 5.54 -10.06 5.21
C LYS A 83 4.35 -10.60 5.99
N TYR A 84 3.13 -10.25 5.58
CA TYR A 84 1.91 -10.60 6.31
C TYR A 84 1.23 -11.87 5.78
N GLN A 85 1.77 -12.48 4.72
CA GLN A 85 1.26 -13.73 4.13
C GLN A 85 -0.24 -13.63 3.81
N ARG A 86 -0.63 -12.48 3.22
CA ARG A 86 -2.01 -12.10 2.87
C ARG A 86 -2.01 -11.38 1.53
N PRO A 87 -3.11 -11.42 0.74
CA PRO A 87 -3.23 -10.58 -0.43
C PRO A 87 -3.20 -9.10 -0.04
N CYS A 88 -2.62 -8.26 -0.89
CA CYS A 88 -2.45 -6.84 -0.66
C CYS A 88 -2.88 -6.02 -1.89
N TYR A 89 -3.63 -4.96 -1.64
CA TYR A 89 -3.94 -3.93 -2.63
C TYR A 89 -3.27 -2.62 -2.23
N VAL A 90 -2.65 -1.93 -3.19
CA VAL A 90 -2.01 -0.63 -2.97
C VAL A 90 -2.47 0.37 -4.03
N ALA A 91 -3.15 1.41 -3.59
CA ALA A 91 -3.56 2.56 -4.40
C ALA A 91 -2.63 3.74 -4.15
N TYR A 92 -2.24 4.41 -5.24
CA TYR A 92 -1.44 5.63 -5.23
C TYR A 92 -2.20 6.75 -5.91
N ALA A 93 -2.52 7.78 -5.14
CA ALA A 93 -3.24 8.97 -5.55
C ALA A 93 -2.47 10.21 -5.06
N CYS A 94 -1.16 10.25 -5.33
CA CYS A 94 -0.24 11.29 -4.88
C CYS A 94 0.70 11.70 -6.03
N ASN A 95 1.09 12.97 -6.08
CA ASN A 95 2.00 13.49 -7.10
C ASN A 95 3.46 13.37 -6.64
N ASN A 96 3.70 13.47 -5.33
CA ASN A 96 5.02 13.21 -4.75
C ASN A 96 5.47 11.79 -5.11
N THR A 97 6.63 11.65 -5.73
CA THR A 97 7.32 10.36 -5.98
C THR A 97 8.78 10.39 -5.54
N GLU A 98 9.28 11.56 -5.13
CA GLU A 98 10.67 11.78 -4.72
C GLU A 98 10.95 11.13 -3.36
N ASP A 99 9.93 11.09 -2.48
CA ASP A 99 10.01 10.52 -1.14
C ASP A 99 9.67 9.02 -1.06
N GLN A 100 9.87 8.26 -2.16
CA GLN A 100 9.48 6.84 -2.25
C GLN A 100 9.88 6.00 -1.02
N LEU A 101 11.13 6.10 -0.57
CA LEU A 101 11.61 5.31 0.57
C LEU A 101 10.96 5.73 1.89
N LEU A 102 10.72 7.03 2.09
CA LEU A 102 10.03 7.55 3.25
C LEU A 102 8.59 7.05 3.28
N ILE A 103 7.87 7.15 2.16
CA ILE A 103 6.48 6.71 2.02
C ILE A 103 6.37 5.22 2.32
N ILE A 104 7.20 4.39 1.68
CA ILE A 104 7.20 2.93 1.91
C ILE A 104 7.50 2.61 3.37
N ARG A 105 8.52 3.26 3.97
CA ARG A 105 8.90 3.03 5.37
C ARG A 105 7.76 3.38 6.32
N GLN A 106 7.17 4.55 6.17
CA GLN A 106 6.05 5.02 7.00
C GLN A 106 4.83 4.11 6.85
N CYS A 107 4.52 3.64 5.64
CA CYS A 107 3.47 2.66 5.42
C CYS A 107 3.71 1.37 6.21
N ILE A 108 4.93 0.82 6.16
CA ILE A 108 5.29 -0.42 6.86
C ILE A 108 5.26 -0.22 8.37
N GLU A 109 5.77 0.91 8.89
CA GLU A 109 5.73 1.25 10.32
C GLU A 109 4.28 1.41 10.80
N PHE A 110 3.44 2.12 10.06
CA PHE A 110 2.01 2.25 10.36
C PHE A 110 1.28 0.91 10.41
N LEU A 111 1.55 0.01 9.46
CA LEU A 111 0.97 -1.34 9.46
C LEU A 111 1.43 -2.18 10.64
N LYS A 112 2.70 -2.08 11.06
CA LYS A 112 3.22 -2.80 12.24
C LYS A 112 2.51 -2.43 13.53
N LEU A 113 2.03 -1.20 13.65
CA LEU A 113 1.32 -0.73 14.85
C LEU A 113 -0.16 -1.15 14.87
N ASN A 114 -0.72 -1.51 13.72
CA ASN A 114 -2.17 -1.69 13.56
C ASN A 114 -2.62 -3.13 13.19
N ILE A 115 -1.70 -3.98 12.72
CA ILE A 115 -1.88 -5.43 12.53
C ILE A 115 -1.32 -6.15 13.75
#